data_AF-A0A0A1XI54-F1
#
_entry.id   AF-A0A0A1XI54-F1
#
_cell.length_a   1.000
_cell.length_b   1.000
_cell.length_c   1.000
_cell.angle_alpha   90.00
_cell.angle_beta   90.00
_cell.angle_gamma   90.00
#
_symmetry.space_group_name_H-M   'P 1'
#
loop_
_entity.id
_entity.type
_entity.pdbx_description
1 polymer ?
#
loop_
_entity_poly.entity_id
_entity_poly.type
_entity_poly.pdbx_seq_one_letter_code
_entity_poly.pdbx_strand_id
1 'polypeptide(L)'
;MRAFFVLMLCLLWHGCACDERCQLQHKGGSERFPQDFSFGVSTAAYQIEGAWNEDGKGLSIWDTYTHAHPERIMDRTNGDVAAESYHRFEQDLAALKKLKVNFYRFSFSWPRLLPNADTTVINQKGIDYYNMMIDKLLANGIEPMVTMFHCDLPEALNKFGGFTNDIIIKYFRYYAEFLYETFGDRVKKWITFNEPFDYCVLGYGKSYFPPLVHSPGVADYLCMDNTLRAHAAAYRAYKANYFDRQRGKIGITISSRFYYAQQGSDEYDVVERAMQYSLGWLANPI
;
A
#
# COMPACT_ATOMS: atom_id res chain seq x y z
N MET A 1 -59.29 -61.70 -12.40
CA MET A 1 -59.43 -60.49 -11.57
C MET A 1 -58.80 -59.33 -12.33
N ARG A 2 -59.67 -58.43 -12.80
CA ARG A 2 -59.53 -57.14 -13.50
C ARG A 2 -58.15 -56.68 -14.02
N ALA A 3 -58.05 -56.67 -15.35
CA ALA A 3 -57.15 -55.85 -16.17
C ALA A 3 -57.94 -54.67 -16.75
N PHE A 4 -57.52 -53.42 -16.53
CA PHE A 4 -57.96 -52.14 -17.14
C PHE A 4 -56.91 -51.10 -16.64
N PHE A 5 -56.35 -50.10 -17.34
CA PHE A 5 -56.59 -49.50 -18.65
C PHE A 5 -55.48 -48.46 -18.97
N VAL A 6 -55.20 -48.28 -20.27
CA VAL A 6 -54.96 -47.01 -20.99
C VAL A 6 -53.64 -46.21 -20.83
N LEU A 7 -52.91 -46.23 -21.94
CA LEU A 7 -51.93 -45.26 -22.43
C LEU A 7 -52.59 -43.93 -22.83
N MET A 8 -51.75 -42.89 -22.91
CA MET A 8 -51.93 -41.56 -23.53
C MET A 8 -52.55 -40.46 -22.66
N LEU A 9 -51.72 -39.46 -22.29
CA LEU A 9 -51.92 -38.06 -22.70
C LEU A 9 -50.76 -37.14 -22.26
N CYS A 10 -50.11 -36.57 -23.27
CA CYS A 10 -49.58 -35.20 -23.38
C CYS A 10 -48.59 -34.63 -22.34
N LEU A 11 -47.37 -34.40 -22.86
CA LEU A 11 -46.78 -33.07 -23.04
C LEU A 11 -46.94 -32.06 -21.90
N LEU A 12 -45.93 -32.00 -21.02
CA LEU A 12 -45.36 -30.75 -20.52
C LEU A 12 -43.84 -30.94 -20.49
N TRP A 13 -43.14 -30.41 -21.50
CA TRP A 13 -42.32 -29.19 -21.35
C TRP A 13 -41.26 -29.34 -20.26
N HIS A 14 -40.06 -29.76 -20.66
CA HIS A 14 -38.95 -28.86 -21.03
C HIS A 14 -38.25 -28.26 -19.81
N GLY A 15 -36.97 -28.61 -19.69
CA GLY A 15 -35.98 -27.76 -19.05
C GLY A 15 -35.77 -28.04 -17.56
N CYS A 16 -34.88 -28.98 -17.27
CA CYS A 16 -34.05 -28.90 -16.08
C CYS A 16 -33.26 -27.57 -16.17
N ALA A 17 -33.80 -26.49 -15.61
CA ALA A 17 -33.07 -25.25 -15.40
C ALA A 17 -32.21 -25.40 -14.14
N CYS A 18 -31.10 -26.10 -14.29
CA CYS A 18 -30.04 -26.19 -13.28
C CYS A 18 -28.70 -26.16 -13.99
N ASP A 19 -28.35 -25.00 -14.55
CA ASP A 19 -26.95 -24.58 -14.68
C ASP A 19 -26.88 -23.06 -14.97
N GLU A 20 -27.45 -22.21 -14.10
CA GLU A 20 -26.91 -20.85 -14.00
C GLU A 20 -25.56 -20.95 -13.29
N ARG A 21 -24.55 -21.41 -14.04
CA ARG A 21 -23.17 -21.04 -13.76
C ARG A 21 -23.18 -19.55 -13.50
N CYS A 22 -22.49 -19.12 -12.45
CA CYS A 22 -22.16 -17.73 -12.22
C CYS A 22 -21.40 -17.21 -13.46
N GLN A 23 -22.15 -16.82 -14.50
CA GLN A 23 -21.61 -16.09 -15.62
C GLN A 23 -21.41 -14.70 -15.05
N LEU A 24 -20.16 -14.38 -14.74
CA LEU A 24 -19.73 -13.01 -14.56
C LEU A 24 -20.16 -12.26 -15.83
N GLN A 25 -21.34 -11.66 -15.81
CA GLN A 25 -21.78 -10.77 -16.87
C GLN A 25 -20.84 -9.58 -16.79
N HIS A 26 -19.80 -9.60 -17.62
CA HIS A 26 -18.97 -8.43 -17.86
C HIS A 26 -19.92 -7.32 -18.31
N LYS A 27 -20.26 -6.41 -17.40
CA LYS A 27 -21.19 -5.30 -17.66
C LYS A 27 -20.70 -4.35 -18.76
N GLY A 28 -19.44 -4.46 -19.16
CA GLY A 28 -18.91 -3.77 -20.34
C GLY A 28 -18.83 -4.75 -21.51
N GLY A 29 -19.50 -4.45 -22.62
CA GLY A 29 -19.31 -5.14 -23.91
C GLY A 29 -17.92 -4.88 -24.55
N SER A 30 -16.91 -4.56 -23.75
CA SER A 30 -15.53 -4.31 -24.18
C SER A 30 -14.62 -5.33 -23.51
N GLU A 31 -13.98 -6.16 -24.33
CA GLU A 31 -12.88 -7.06 -23.93
C GLU A 31 -11.54 -6.31 -23.77
N ARG A 32 -11.54 -4.98 -23.94
CA ARG A 32 -10.34 -4.13 -23.88
C ARG A 32 -10.46 -3.09 -22.76
N PHE A 33 -9.32 -2.79 -22.14
CA PHE A 33 -9.18 -1.66 -21.22
C PHE A 33 -9.38 -0.33 -21.97
N PRO A 34 -9.83 0.74 -21.26
CA PRO A 34 -9.82 2.09 -21.80
C PRO A 34 -8.46 2.49 -22.38
N GLN A 35 -8.44 3.35 -23.40
CA GLN A 35 -7.20 3.75 -24.07
C GLN A 35 -6.21 4.47 -23.13
N ASP A 36 -6.72 5.12 -22.09
CA ASP A 36 -5.96 5.81 -21.04
C ASP A 36 -5.64 4.93 -19.82
N PHE A 37 -5.98 3.63 -19.87
CA PHE A 37 -5.62 2.69 -18.82
C PHE A 37 -4.10 2.50 -18.77
N SER A 38 -3.55 2.51 -17.56
CA SER A 38 -2.11 2.41 -17.33
C SER A 38 -1.76 1.09 -16.63
N PHE A 39 -0.74 0.40 -17.13
CA PHE A 39 -0.13 -0.76 -16.49
C PHE A 39 1.19 -0.37 -15.81
N GLY A 40 1.45 -0.94 -14.64
CA GLY A 40 2.65 -0.67 -13.88
C GLY A 40 3.04 -1.83 -12.98
N VAL A 41 4.22 -1.72 -12.39
CA VAL A 41 4.69 -2.61 -11.32
C VAL A 41 5.00 -1.79 -10.07
N SER A 42 5.07 -2.47 -8.92
CA SER A 42 5.21 -1.81 -7.61
C SER A 42 6.32 -2.43 -6.77
N THR A 43 7.00 -1.60 -5.98
CA THR A 43 7.99 -2.00 -4.98
C THR A 43 7.89 -1.11 -3.72
N ALA A 44 8.62 -1.47 -2.66
CA ALA A 44 8.78 -0.66 -1.46
C ALA A 44 10.26 -0.61 -1.03
N ALA A 45 10.67 0.52 -0.47
CA ALA A 45 12.07 0.83 -0.17
C ALA A 45 12.78 -0.28 0.60
N TYR A 46 12.27 -0.65 1.79
CA TYR A 46 12.88 -1.69 2.63
C TYR A 46 12.95 -3.08 1.94
N GLN A 47 12.03 -3.35 1.00
CA GLN A 47 11.95 -4.66 0.33
C GLN A 47 12.96 -4.82 -0.81
N ILE A 48 13.48 -3.72 -1.37
CA ILE A 48 14.34 -3.78 -2.58
C ILE A 48 15.65 -3.01 -2.45
N GLU A 49 15.71 -1.91 -1.69
CA GLU A 49 16.84 -0.99 -1.76
C GLU A 49 18.14 -1.58 -1.22
N GLY A 50 18.09 -2.21 -0.04
CA GLY A 50 19.30 -2.51 0.72
C GLY A 50 20.00 -1.24 1.18
N ALA A 51 21.34 -1.30 1.27
CA ALA A 51 22.18 -0.17 1.67
C ALA A 51 21.65 0.48 2.95
N TRP A 52 21.29 -0.36 3.92
CA TRP A 52 20.47 -0.01 5.07
C TRP A 52 21.14 1.00 6.01
N ASN A 53 22.47 1.04 6.02
CA ASN A 53 23.31 1.91 6.84
C ASN A 53 24.34 2.71 6.01
N GLU A 54 24.15 2.80 4.69
CA GLU A 54 25.05 3.52 3.80
C GLU A 54 24.63 4.99 3.64
N ASP A 55 25.59 5.83 3.29
CA ASP A 55 25.38 7.22 2.86
C ASP A 55 24.45 8.04 3.78
N GLY A 56 24.57 7.81 5.09
CA GLY A 56 23.86 8.58 6.11
C GLY A 56 22.39 8.20 6.33
N LYS A 57 21.90 7.08 5.78
CA LYS A 57 20.57 6.55 6.13
C LYS A 57 20.48 6.26 7.64
N GLY A 58 19.39 6.72 8.26
CA GLY A 58 19.04 6.38 9.65
C GLY A 58 18.41 4.99 9.78
N LEU A 59 18.23 4.53 11.02
CA LEU A 59 17.55 3.27 11.31
C LEU A 59 16.05 3.38 11.09
N SER A 60 15.46 2.36 10.47
CA SER A 60 14.03 2.10 10.49
C SER A 60 13.66 1.09 11.57
N ILE A 61 12.35 1.00 11.85
CA ILE A 61 11.81 -0.05 12.73
C ILE A 61 12.07 -1.46 12.18
N TRP A 62 12.19 -1.61 10.86
CA TRP A 62 12.48 -2.90 10.24
C TRP A 62 13.95 -3.28 10.35
N ASP A 63 14.87 -2.31 10.18
CA ASP A 63 16.31 -2.53 10.44
C ASP A 63 16.49 -3.05 11.88
N THR A 64 15.98 -2.28 12.85
CA THR A 64 16.08 -2.60 14.28
C THR A 64 15.48 -3.96 14.60
N TYR A 65 14.28 -4.24 14.08
CA TYR A 65 13.58 -5.48 14.37
C TYR A 65 14.27 -6.71 13.78
N THR A 66 14.63 -6.68 12.51
CA THR A 66 15.20 -7.87 11.85
C THR A 66 16.59 -8.21 12.37
N HIS A 67 17.37 -7.22 12.84
CA HIS A 67 18.62 -7.45 13.56
C HIS A 67 18.43 -7.98 14.97
N ALA A 68 17.43 -7.49 15.71
CA ALA A 68 17.18 -7.91 17.09
C ALA A 68 16.45 -9.26 17.19
N HIS A 69 15.60 -9.57 16.20
CA HIS A 69 14.69 -10.71 16.19
C HIS A 69 14.74 -11.50 14.87
N PRO A 70 15.90 -11.98 14.43
CA PRO A 70 16.00 -12.74 13.18
C PRO A 70 15.13 -14.00 13.19
N GLU A 71 14.85 -14.58 14.36
CA GLU A 71 13.97 -15.75 14.53
C GLU A 71 12.51 -15.50 14.14
N ARG A 72 12.11 -14.24 14.03
CA ARG A 72 10.76 -13.86 13.61
C ARG A 72 10.60 -13.79 12.09
N ILE A 73 11.71 -13.83 11.35
CA ILE A 73 11.70 -13.94 9.90
C ILE A 73 11.85 -15.42 9.55
N MET A 74 10.98 -15.93 8.66
CA MET A 74 10.84 -17.37 8.38
C MET A 74 12.17 -18.05 8.02
N ASP A 75 12.98 -17.39 7.22
CA ASP A 75 14.31 -17.82 6.76
C ASP A 75 15.45 -17.07 7.46
N ARG A 76 15.13 -16.26 8.48
CA ARG A 76 16.06 -15.44 9.26
C ARG A 76 16.85 -14.41 8.45
N THR A 77 16.38 -14.02 7.26
CA THR A 77 16.99 -12.95 6.48
C THR A 77 16.52 -11.56 6.94
N ASN A 78 17.09 -10.51 6.37
CA ASN A 78 16.73 -9.11 6.61
C ASN A 78 16.77 -8.28 5.31
N GLY A 79 16.50 -6.98 5.44
CA GLY A 79 16.52 -6.02 4.32
C GLY A 79 17.87 -5.35 4.08
N ASP A 80 18.96 -5.83 4.69
CA ASP A 80 20.25 -5.12 4.68
C ASP A 80 20.79 -4.90 3.27
N VAL A 81 20.66 -5.94 2.44
CA VAL A 81 21.02 -5.94 1.01
C VAL A 81 19.78 -5.97 0.13
N ALA A 82 18.75 -6.74 0.50
CA ALA A 82 17.52 -6.91 -0.28
C ALA A 82 17.80 -7.27 -1.76
N ALA A 83 17.24 -6.53 -2.71
CA ALA A 83 17.53 -6.66 -4.15
C ALA A 83 18.70 -5.76 -4.61
N GLU A 84 19.32 -5.02 -3.67
CA GLU A 84 20.43 -4.09 -3.90
C GLU A 84 20.06 -2.94 -4.87
N SER A 85 18.78 -2.58 -4.95
CA SER A 85 18.27 -1.54 -5.88
C SER A 85 18.90 -0.17 -5.64
N TYR A 86 19.40 0.11 -4.43
CA TYR A 86 20.13 1.35 -4.15
C TYR A 86 21.34 1.52 -5.07
N HIS A 87 22.08 0.43 -5.31
CA HIS A 87 23.26 0.40 -6.18
C HIS A 87 22.93 -0.07 -7.60
N ARG A 88 21.83 -0.81 -7.78
CA ARG A 88 21.49 -1.54 -9.02
C ARG A 88 20.24 -1.06 -9.74
N PHE A 89 19.78 0.16 -9.47
CA PHE A 89 18.56 0.68 -10.10
C PHE A 89 18.55 0.60 -11.64
N GLU A 90 19.70 0.64 -12.31
CA GLU A 90 19.79 0.44 -13.77
C GLU A 90 19.24 -0.92 -14.23
N GLN A 91 19.39 -1.97 -13.41
CA GLN A 91 18.85 -3.31 -13.68
C GLN A 91 17.33 -3.32 -13.54
N ASP A 92 16.80 -2.66 -12.51
CA ASP A 92 15.37 -2.46 -12.32
C ASP A 92 14.78 -1.69 -13.51
N LEU A 93 15.43 -0.60 -13.92
CA LEU A 93 15.02 0.21 -15.07
C LEU A 93 15.01 -0.61 -16.36
N ALA A 94 16.02 -1.45 -16.59
CA ALA A 94 16.05 -2.35 -17.74
C ALA A 94 14.86 -3.33 -17.73
N ALA A 95 14.49 -3.87 -16.56
CA ALA A 95 13.32 -4.73 -16.41
C ALA A 95 12.00 -3.96 -16.67
N LEU A 96 11.85 -2.76 -16.12
CA LEU A 96 10.68 -1.89 -16.34
C LEU A 96 10.47 -1.60 -17.84
N LYS A 97 11.54 -1.25 -18.55
CA LYS A 97 11.51 -1.02 -20.00
C LYS A 97 11.13 -2.27 -20.79
N LYS A 98 11.67 -3.43 -20.40
CA LYS A 98 11.34 -4.72 -21.03
C LYS A 98 9.86 -5.07 -20.87
N LEU A 99 9.29 -4.77 -19.70
CA LEU A 99 7.86 -4.95 -19.40
C LEU A 99 6.96 -3.91 -20.08
N LYS A 100 7.53 -2.80 -20.58
CA LYS A 100 6.82 -1.70 -21.23
C LYS A 100 5.73 -1.09 -20.34
N VAL A 101 6.05 -0.92 -19.05
CA VAL A 101 5.14 -0.30 -18.09
C VAL A 101 4.91 1.18 -18.39
N ASN A 102 3.72 1.68 -18.08
CA ASN A 102 3.39 3.10 -18.15
C ASN A 102 3.87 3.85 -16.90
N PHE A 103 3.84 3.19 -15.74
CA PHE A 103 4.29 3.79 -14.48
C PHE A 103 5.04 2.78 -13.63
N TYR A 104 5.88 3.31 -12.73
CA TYR A 104 6.52 2.55 -11.67
C TYR A 104 6.10 3.12 -10.33
N ARG A 105 5.48 2.26 -9.51
CA ARG A 105 5.16 2.61 -8.13
C ARG A 105 6.30 2.19 -7.22
N PHE A 106 6.90 3.13 -6.51
CA PHE A 106 7.91 2.84 -5.50
C PHE A 106 7.62 3.63 -4.23
N SER A 107 8.28 3.31 -3.12
CA SER A 107 8.21 4.14 -1.92
C SER A 107 9.53 4.85 -1.65
N PHE A 108 9.45 6.00 -0.98
CA PHE A 108 10.61 6.57 -0.32
C PHE A 108 10.88 5.84 1.00
N SER A 109 12.15 5.73 1.37
CA SER A 109 12.59 5.41 2.73
C SER A 109 12.68 6.72 3.50
N TRP A 110 11.75 6.91 4.44
CA TRP A 110 11.77 8.07 5.34
C TRP A 110 13.11 8.19 6.07
N PRO A 111 13.66 7.14 6.73
CA PRO A 111 14.94 7.27 7.43
C PRO A 111 16.14 7.45 6.47
N ARG A 112 16.02 7.12 5.17
CA ARG A 112 17.06 7.48 4.20
C ARG A 112 17.08 8.96 3.90
N LEU A 113 15.91 9.59 3.78
CA LEU A 113 15.79 11.02 3.46
C LEU A 113 16.01 11.91 4.69
N LEU A 114 15.37 11.55 5.80
CA LEU A 114 15.39 12.28 7.08
C LEU A 114 15.83 11.30 8.18
N PRO A 115 17.14 11.13 8.43
CA PRO A 115 17.66 10.13 9.39
C PRO A 115 17.17 10.32 10.83
N ASN A 116 16.88 11.57 11.22
CA ASN A 116 16.30 11.92 12.52
C ASN A 116 14.77 12.04 12.49
N ALA A 117 14.13 11.59 11.39
CA ALA A 117 12.71 11.68 11.10
C ALA A 117 12.13 13.09 10.85
N ASP A 118 12.90 14.14 11.08
CA ASP A 118 12.55 15.53 10.77
C ASP A 118 13.58 16.21 9.85
N THR A 119 13.30 17.45 9.48
CA THR A 119 14.11 18.25 8.56
C THR A 119 15.32 18.91 9.23
N THR A 120 15.67 18.57 10.48
CA THR A 120 16.89 19.10 11.12
C THR A 120 18.15 18.53 10.50
N VAL A 121 18.09 17.28 10.01
CA VAL A 121 19.16 16.62 9.26
C VAL A 121 18.56 16.03 8.01
N ILE A 122 18.91 16.62 6.87
CA ILE A 122 18.51 16.16 5.54
C ILE A 122 19.67 15.40 4.92
N ASN A 123 19.41 14.18 4.46
CA ASN A 123 20.42 13.38 3.79
C ASN A 123 20.42 13.64 2.27
N GLN A 124 21.39 14.44 1.82
CA GLN A 124 21.52 14.76 0.40
C GLN A 124 21.77 13.52 -0.48
N LYS A 125 22.49 12.51 0.00
CA LYS A 125 22.72 11.27 -0.77
C LYS A 125 21.44 10.48 -0.98
N GLY A 126 20.54 10.48 0.01
CA GLY A 126 19.20 9.93 -0.14
C GLY A 126 18.38 10.68 -1.20
N ILE A 127 18.44 12.01 -1.20
CA ILE A 127 17.79 12.85 -2.22
C ILE A 127 18.35 12.56 -3.61
N ASP A 128 19.67 12.49 -3.75
CA ASP A 128 20.35 12.26 -5.02
C ASP A 128 19.96 10.91 -5.63
N TYR A 129 19.86 9.86 -4.80
CA TYR A 129 19.38 8.53 -5.22
C TYR A 129 17.96 8.60 -5.80
N TYR A 130 17.02 9.21 -5.09
CA TYR A 130 15.65 9.30 -5.58
C TYR A 130 15.48 10.25 -6.78
N ASN A 131 16.24 11.34 -6.84
CA ASN A 131 16.32 12.18 -8.03
C ASN A 131 16.80 11.39 -9.24
N MET A 132 17.89 10.62 -9.09
CA MET A 132 18.42 9.75 -10.12
C MET A 132 17.36 8.74 -10.61
N MET A 133 16.63 8.09 -9.71
CA MET A 133 15.54 7.18 -10.07
C MET A 133 14.44 7.91 -10.87
N ILE A 134 13.92 9.01 -10.32
CA ILE A 134 12.82 9.78 -10.92
C ILE A 134 13.21 10.28 -12.31
N ASP A 135 14.41 10.85 -12.46
CA ASP A 135 14.88 11.38 -13.74
C ASP A 135 15.05 10.28 -14.79
N LYS A 136 15.60 9.12 -14.39
CA LYS A 136 15.73 7.97 -15.30
C LYS A 136 14.38 7.37 -15.71
N LEU A 137 13.41 7.29 -14.80
CA LEU A 137 12.06 6.83 -15.13
C LEU A 137 11.42 7.76 -16.16
N LEU A 138 11.43 9.07 -15.90
CA LEU A 138 10.86 10.07 -16.80
C LEU A 138 11.55 10.11 -18.16
N ALA A 139 12.90 10.01 -18.19
CA ALA A 139 13.67 9.94 -19.43
C ALA A 139 13.32 8.70 -20.29
N ASN A 140 12.73 7.66 -19.69
CA ASN A 140 12.27 6.46 -20.39
C ASN A 140 10.75 6.39 -20.54
N GLY A 141 10.04 7.50 -20.30
CA GLY A 141 8.58 7.58 -20.46
C GLY A 141 7.80 6.77 -19.42
N ILE A 142 8.41 6.45 -18.28
CA ILE A 142 7.78 5.73 -17.17
C ILE A 142 7.42 6.76 -16.10
N GLU A 143 6.13 6.89 -15.80
CA GLU A 143 5.66 7.85 -14.79
C GLU A 143 5.98 7.37 -13.36
N PRO A 144 6.60 8.20 -12.51
CA PRO A 144 6.80 7.87 -11.11
C PRO A 144 5.49 8.01 -10.32
N MET A 145 5.09 6.95 -9.64
CA MET A 145 4.03 6.95 -8.63
C MET A 145 4.65 6.68 -7.26
N VAL A 146 4.62 7.66 -6.36
CA VAL A 146 5.41 7.59 -5.12
C VAL A 146 4.54 7.34 -3.92
N THR A 147 4.86 6.28 -3.17
CA THR A 147 4.37 6.02 -1.82
C THR A 147 5.28 6.71 -0.80
N MET A 148 4.75 7.62 0.01
CA MET A 148 5.55 8.36 1.00
C MET A 148 5.95 7.46 2.17
N PHE A 149 5.00 6.65 2.66
CA PHE A 149 5.20 5.72 3.77
C PHE A 149 4.74 4.31 3.41
N HIS A 150 5.67 3.36 3.50
CA HIS A 150 5.43 1.93 3.30
C HIS A 150 6.09 1.13 4.42
N CYS A 151 5.52 1.22 5.63
CA CYS A 151 5.97 0.52 6.85
C CYS A 151 7.40 0.84 7.34
N ASP A 152 8.14 1.71 6.65
CA ASP A 152 9.55 2.05 6.93
C ASP A 152 9.67 3.28 7.86
N LEU A 153 9.11 3.18 9.07
CA LEU A 153 9.13 4.27 10.05
C LEU A 153 10.55 4.46 10.60
N PRO A 154 11.07 5.70 10.72
CA PRO A 154 12.32 5.95 11.42
C PRO A 154 12.25 5.51 12.89
N GLU A 155 13.27 4.80 13.36
CA GLU A 155 13.35 4.30 14.74
C GLU A 155 13.29 5.45 15.77
N ALA A 156 13.74 6.65 15.37
CA ALA A 156 13.64 7.85 16.19
C ALA A 156 12.19 8.18 16.61
N LEU A 157 11.20 7.97 15.72
CA LEU A 157 9.78 8.17 16.04
C LEU A 157 9.17 6.99 16.78
N ASN A 158 9.67 5.78 16.51
CA ASN A 158 9.22 4.58 17.21
C ASN A 158 9.43 4.69 18.73
N LYS A 159 10.56 5.28 19.16
CA LYS A 159 10.87 5.55 20.57
C LYS A 159 9.84 6.42 21.30
N PHE A 160 9.03 7.19 20.57
CA PHE A 160 7.94 7.99 21.13
C PHE A 160 6.56 7.31 21.03
N GLY A 161 6.49 6.04 20.61
CA GLY A 161 5.25 5.28 20.43
C GLY A 161 4.78 5.18 18.97
N GLY A 162 5.57 5.68 18.02
CA GLY A 162 5.27 5.56 16.59
C GLY A 162 3.88 6.07 16.22
N PHE A 163 3.08 5.25 15.55
CA PHE A 163 1.74 5.62 15.11
C PHE A 163 0.69 5.65 16.22
N THR A 164 0.99 5.17 17.43
CA THR A 164 0.08 5.35 18.58
C THR A 164 0.17 6.74 19.21
N ASN A 165 1.23 7.48 18.90
CA ASN A 165 1.43 8.85 19.37
C ASN A 165 0.99 9.85 18.29
N ASP A 166 0.10 10.78 18.64
CA ASP A 166 -0.46 11.77 17.71
C ASP A 166 0.57 12.76 17.15
N ILE A 167 1.77 12.83 17.76
CA ILE A 167 2.91 13.58 17.23
C ILE A 167 3.27 13.14 15.80
N ILE A 168 2.98 11.88 15.42
CA ILE A 168 3.22 11.36 14.08
C ILE A 168 2.51 12.17 13.01
N ILE A 169 1.35 12.76 13.32
CA ILE A 169 0.57 13.59 12.39
C ILE A 169 1.39 14.80 11.96
N LYS A 170 2.07 15.45 12.92
CA LYS A 170 2.91 16.63 12.66
C LYS A 170 4.16 16.25 11.87
N TYR A 171 4.85 15.19 12.28
CA TYR A 171 6.08 14.74 11.62
C TYR A 171 5.81 14.25 10.19
N PHE A 172 4.74 13.49 9.98
CA PHE A 172 4.36 13.04 8.66
C PHE A 172 3.95 14.19 7.75
N ARG A 173 3.23 15.21 8.26
CA ARG A 173 2.94 16.41 7.47
C ARG A 173 4.23 17.10 7.00
N TYR A 174 5.20 17.31 7.89
CA TYR A 174 6.46 17.94 7.54
C TYR A 174 7.30 17.10 6.58
N TYR A 175 7.31 15.78 6.77
CA TYR A 175 7.93 14.87 5.82
C TYR A 175 7.26 14.99 4.44
N ALA A 176 5.93 14.95 4.36
CA ALA A 176 5.21 15.12 3.10
C ALA A 176 5.49 16.48 2.43
N GLU A 177 5.51 17.57 3.19
CA GLU A 177 5.88 18.91 2.69
C GLU A 177 7.29 18.92 2.11
N PHE A 178 8.27 18.37 2.83
CA PHE A 178 9.63 18.19 2.34
C PHE A 178 9.68 17.39 1.01
N LEU A 179 8.90 16.31 0.90
CA LEU A 179 8.82 15.52 -0.33
C LEU A 179 8.22 16.33 -1.50
N TYR A 180 7.17 17.11 -1.24
CA TYR A 180 6.58 17.97 -2.26
C TYR A 180 7.55 19.05 -2.73
N GLU A 181 8.28 19.68 -1.81
CA GLU A 181 9.29 20.69 -2.13
C GLU A 181 10.43 20.11 -2.96
N THR A 182 10.87 18.91 -2.62
CA THR A 182 12.07 18.30 -3.20
C THR A 182 11.81 17.61 -4.54
N PHE A 183 10.67 16.93 -4.68
CA PHE A 183 10.41 16.05 -5.84
C PHE A 183 9.12 16.38 -6.61
N GLY A 184 8.27 17.27 -6.09
CA GLY A 184 6.95 17.54 -6.67
C GLY A 184 6.95 18.33 -7.97
N ASP A 185 8.10 18.88 -8.37
CA ASP A 185 8.31 19.42 -9.72
C ASP A 185 8.10 18.32 -10.78
N ARG A 186 8.53 17.09 -10.49
CA ARG A 186 8.49 15.92 -11.38
C ARG A 186 7.45 14.86 -11.00
N VAL A 187 7.24 14.60 -9.71
CA VAL A 187 6.30 13.58 -9.23
C VAL A 187 4.87 14.12 -9.22
N LYS A 188 3.97 13.44 -9.95
CA LYS A 188 2.56 13.85 -10.10
C LYS A 188 1.55 12.88 -9.51
N LYS A 189 1.97 11.71 -9.06
CA LYS A 189 1.11 10.70 -8.43
C LYS A 189 1.66 10.36 -7.05
N TRP A 190 0.98 10.83 -6.02
CA TRP A 190 1.35 10.68 -4.62
C TRP A 190 0.42 9.69 -3.92
N ILE A 191 1.00 8.77 -3.17
CA ILE A 191 0.33 7.88 -2.24
C ILE A 191 0.91 8.19 -0.87
N THR A 192 0.08 8.61 0.07
CA THR A 192 0.53 8.93 1.44
C THR A 192 0.99 7.67 2.19
N PHE A 193 0.07 6.72 2.38
CA PHE A 193 0.32 5.48 3.11
C PHE A 193 0.00 4.26 2.23
N ASN A 194 0.81 3.22 2.36
CA ASN A 194 0.48 1.87 1.90
C ASN A 194 -0.16 1.08 3.03
N GLU A 195 -1.37 0.58 2.77
CA GLU A 195 -2.02 -0.50 3.52
C GLU A 195 -2.03 -0.30 5.05
N PRO A 196 -2.66 0.78 5.56
CA PRO A 196 -2.69 1.01 7.01
C PRO A 196 -3.27 -0.11 7.84
N PHE A 197 -4.22 -0.87 7.28
CA PHE A 197 -4.76 -2.05 7.95
C PHE A 197 -3.64 -3.02 8.36
N ASP A 198 -2.69 -3.27 7.46
CA ASP A 198 -1.64 -4.25 7.71
C ASP A 198 -0.67 -3.77 8.79
N TYR A 199 -0.12 -2.55 8.70
CA TYR A 199 0.82 -2.12 9.75
C TYR A 199 0.16 -1.74 11.07
N CYS A 200 -1.09 -1.27 11.08
CA CYS A 200 -1.80 -0.97 12.33
C CYS A 200 -2.29 -2.24 13.02
N VAL A 201 -3.01 -3.13 12.32
CA VAL A 201 -3.55 -4.34 12.94
C VAL A 201 -2.46 -5.35 13.22
N LEU A 202 -1.53 -5.59 12.28
CA LEU A 202 -0.46 -6.57 12.47
C LEU A 202 0.67 -6.02 13.34
N GLY A 203 0.97 -4.71 13.26
CA GLY A 203 2.06 -4.09 14.01
C GLY A 203 1.70 -3.66 15.44
N TYR A 204 0.47 -3.15 15.64
CA TYR A 204 0.03 -2.60 16.93
C TYR A 204 -1.05 -3.42 17.65
N GLY A 205 -1.87 -4.18 16.90
CA GLY A 205 -2.87 -5.06 17.48
C GLY A 205 -2.34 -6.46 17.80
N LYS A 206 -1.68 -7.09 16.82
CA LYS A 206 -1.37 -8.53 16.84
C LYS A 206 0.10 -8.89 17.05
N SER A 207 1.01 -7.93 17.12
CA SER A 207 2.46 -8.15 17.28
C SER A 207 3.12 -9.07 16.24
N TYR A 208 2.66 -9.03 15.00
CA TYR A 208 3.25 -9.76 13.88
C TYR A 208 4.28 -8.93 13.12
N PHE A 209 4.05 -7.61 12.98
CA PHE A 209 4.97 -6.68 12.33
C PHE A 209 5.61 -5.74 13.36
N PRO A 210 6.76 -5.13 13.06
CA PRO A 210 7.26 -4.00 13.86
C PRO A 210 6.16 -2.93 14.02
N PRO A 211 6.01 -2.33 15.22
CA PRO A 211 6.89 -2.43 16.40
C PRO A 211 6.54 -3.56 17.40
N LEU A 212 5.80 -4.60 16.98
CA LEU A 212 5.39 -5.75 17.80
C LEU A 212 4.53 -5.42 19.02
N VAL A 213 3.74 -4.35 18.96
CA VAL A 213 2.80 -4.04 20.03
C VAL A 213 1.63 -5.03 19.96
N HIS A 214 1.25 -5.56 21.13
CA HIS A 214 0.11 -6.47 21.30
C HIS A 214 -0.96 -5.80 22.15
N SER A 215 -1.74 -4.90 21.54
CA SER A 215 -2.82 -4.19 22.21
C SER A 215 -4.03 -4.05 21.26
N PRO A 216 -4.69 -5.17 20.94
CA PRO A 216 -5.83 -5.18 20.02
C PRO A 216 -7.00 -4.40 20.63
N GLY A 217 -7.70 -3.62 19.81
CA GLY A 217 -8.80 -2.78 20.28
C GLY A 217 -8.37 -1.42 20.84
N VAL A 218 -7.07 -1.15 20.94
CA VAL A 218 -6.53 0.10 21.49
C VAL A 218 -5.44 0.66 20.59
N ALA A 219 -4.29 -0.02 20.49
CA ALA A 219 -3.14 0.53 19.78
C ALA A 219 -3.31 0.49 18.25
N ASP A 220 -3.98 -0.53 17.72
CA ASP A 220 -4.40 -0.59 16.31
C ASP A 220 -5.40 0.53 15.96
N TYR A 221 -6.33 0.86 16.86
CA TYR A 221 -7.26 1.97 16.67
C TYR A 221 -6.58 3.34 16.73
N LEU A 222 -5.68 3.56 17.69
CA LEU A 222 -4.86 4.77 17.76
C LEU A 222 -3.99 4.93 16.51
N CYS A 223 -3.36 3.84 16.05
CA CYS A 223 -2.58 3.82 14.82
C CYS A 223 -3.43 4.20 13.60
N MET A 224 -4.66 3.67 13.51
CA MET A 224 -5.56 3.95 12.40
C MET A 224 -6.02 5.42 12.40
N ASP A 225 -6.46 5.95 13.54
CA ASP A 225 -6.88 7.35 13.69
C ASP A 225 -5.75 8.31 13.32
N ASN A 226 -4.56 8.10 13.89
CA ASN A 226 -3.41 8.94 13.62
C ASN A 226 -2.97 8.86 12.15
N THR A 227 -3.06 7.69 11.51
CA THR A 227 -2.80 7.54 10.08
C THR A 227 -3.79 8.36 9.24
N LEU A 228 -5.09 8.24 9.49
CA LEU A 228 -6.12 8.98 8.75
C LEU A 228 -5.95 10.49 8.92
N ARG A 229 -5.65 10.94 10.14
CA ARG A 229 -5.38 12.35 10.43
C ARG A 229 -4.08 12.84 9.77
N ALA A 230 -3.04 12.02 9.74
CA ALA A 230 -1.79 12.31 9.03
C ALA A 230 -2.00 12.37 7.51
N HIS A 231 -2.81 11.47 6.94
CA HIS A 231 -3.22 11.49 5.54
C HIS A 231 -3.93 12.81 5.21
N ALA A 232 -4.95 13.15 5.99
CA ALA A 232 -5.70 14.39 5.82
C ALA A 232 -4.80 15.63 5.95
N ALA A 233 -3.85 15.63 6.90
CA ALA A 233 -2.90 16.73 7.07
C ALA A 233 -1.99 16.89 5.84
N ALA A 234 -1.42 15.80 5.32
CA ALA A 234 -0.58 15.82 4.12
C ALA A 234 -1.36 16.22 2.86
N TYR A 235 -2.60 15.73 2.70
CA TYR A 235 -3.50 16.12 1.62
C TYR A 235 -3.82 17.61 1.64
N ARG A 236 -4.23 18.13 2.81
CA ARG A 236 -4.59 19.54 2.98
C ARG A 236 -3.39 20.45 2.74
N ALA A 237 -2.20 20.06 3.20
CA ALA A 237 -0.96 20.77 2.91
C ALA A 237 -0.68 20.81 1.39
N TYR A 238 -0.76 19.67 0.71
CA TYR A 238 -0.60 19.60 -0.75
C TYR A 238 -1.58 20.53 -1.47
N LYS A 239 -2.86 20.45 -1.11
CA LYS A 239 -3.92 21.19 -1.77
C LYS A 239 -3.78 22.70 -1.58
N ALA A 240 -3.38 23.15 -0.39
CA ALA A 240 -3.24 24.57 -0.07
C ALA A 240 -1.98 25.19 -0.69
N ASN A 241 -0.85 24.48 -0.67
CA ASN A 241 0.45 25.11 -0.89
C ASN A 241 1.19 24.62 -2.15
N TYR A 242 0.78 23.50 -2.75
CA TYR A 242 1.55 22.84 -3.82
C TYR A 242 0.74 22.56 -5.09
N PHE A 243 -0.58 22.38 -4.99
CA PHE A 243 -1.43 21.98 -6.11
C PHE A 243 -1.34 22.93 -7.31
N ASP A 244 -1.39 24.25 -7.10
CA ASP A 244 -1.44 25.22 -8.21
C ASP A 244 -0.19 25.16 -9.10
N ARG A 245 0.98 24.94 -8.49
CA ARG A 245 2.26 24.83 -9.19
C ARG A 245 2.56 23.41 -9.70
N GLN A 246 2.19 22.37 -8.95
CA GLN A 246 2.60 21.00 -9.26
C GLN A 246 1.55 20.19 -10.01
N ARG A 247 0.26 20.47 -9.81
CA ARG A 247 -0.89 19.82 -10.47
C ARG A 247 -0.91 18.29 -10.40
N GLY A 248 -0.36 17.72 -9.33
CA GLY A 248 -0.39 16.29 -9.07
C GLY A 248 -1.70 15.81 -8.43
N LYS A 249 -1.82 14.49 -8.33
CA LYS A 249 -2.89 13.76 -7.64
C LYS A 249 -2.31 13.12 -6.39
N ILE A 250 -3.10 13.11 -5.33
CA ILE A 250 -2.73 12.52 -4.04
C ILE A 250 -3.83 11.59 -3.56
N GLY A 251 -3.44 10.43 -3.03
CA GLY A 251 -4.34 9.45 -2.46
C GLY A 251 -3.66 8.58 -1.40
N ILE A 252 -4.26 7.44 -1.14
CA ILE A 252 -3.82 6.44 -0.17
C ILE A 252 -4.14 5.05 -0.73
N THR A 253 -3.29 4.07 -0.45
CA THR A 253 -3.50 2.68 -0.87
C THR A 253 -4.07 1.90 0.31
N ILE A 254 -5.22 1.25 0.09
CA ILE A 254 -5.91 0.45 1.11
C ILE A 254 -5.86 -1.01 0.66
N SER A 255 -5.46 -1.91 1.57
CA SER A 255 -5.61 -3.35 1.41
C SER A 255 -6.94 -3.80 2.00
N SER A 256 -7.57 -4.76 1.33
CA SER A 256 -8.71 -5.49 1.89
C SER A 256 -8.78 -6.88 1.30
N ARG A 257 -9.28 -7.83 2.10
CA ARG A 257 -9.80 -9.08 1.56
C ARG A 257 -11.24 -8.87 1.10
N PHE A 258 -11.70 -9.69 0.16
CA PHE A 258 -13.12 -9.80 -0.14
C PHE A 258 -13.67 -11.02 0.60
N TYR A 259 -14.79 -10.85 1.28
CA TYR A 259 -15.44 -11.89 2.08
C TYR A 259 -16.71 -12.37 1.39
N TYR A 260 -17.01 -13.66 1.53
CA TYR A 260 -18.24 -14.27 1.02
C TYR A 260 -18.89 -15.09 2.13
N ALA A 261 -20.21 -15.17 2.13
CA ALA A 261 -20.94 -16.05 3.02
C ALA A 261 -20.70 -17.51 2.62
N GLN A 262 -20.69 -18.42 3.59
CA GLN A 262 -20.66 -19.84 3.30
C GLN A 262 -21.92 -20.24 2.52
N GLN A 263 -21.80 -21.14 1.55
CA GLN A 263 -22.94 -21.56 0.73
C GLN A 263 -24.07 -22.12 1.61
N GLY A 264 -25.28 -21.57 1.44
CA GLY A 264 -26.46 -21.96 2.23
C GLY A 264 -26.57 -21.31 3.62
N SER A 265 -25.63 -20.42 3.98
CA SER A 265 -25.73 -19.60 5.19
C SER A 265 -26.34 -18.22 4.88
N ASP A 266 -27.18 -17.70 5.78
CA ASP A 266 -27.69 -16.32 5.75
C ASP A 266 -26.85 -15.44 6.70
N GLU A 267 -25.56 -15.36 6.42
CA GLU A 267 -24.57 -14.63 7.24
C GLU A 267 -24.17 -13.29 6.62
N TYR A 268 -25.10 -12.63 5.93
CA TYR A 268 -24.86 -11.35 5.28
C TYR A 268 -24.24 -10.33 6.25
N ASP A 269 -24.79 -10.20 7.46
CA ASP A 269 -24.31 -9.26 8.47
C ASP A 269 -22.87 -9.55 8.93
N VAL A 270 -22.43 -10.82 8.91
CA VAL A 270 -21.06 -11.21 9.27
C VAL A 270 -20.10 -10.75 8.18
N VAL A 271 -20.44 -11.02 6.92
CA VAL A 271 -19.66 -10.59 5.75
C VAL A 271 -19.57 -9.07 5.72
N GLU A 272 -20.69 -8.38 5.92
CA GLU A 272 -20.73 -6.92 5.94
C GLU A 272 -19.83 -6.35 7.05
N ARG A 273 -19.90 -6.89 8.28
CA ARG A 273 -19.00 -6.47 9.36
C ARG A 273 -17.53 -6.71 9.01
N ALA A 274 -17.20 -7.83 8.39
CA ALA A 274 -15.83 -8.13 7.96
C ALA A 274 -15.34 -7.15 6.87
N MET A 275 -16.20 -6.82 5.90
CA MET A 275 -15.93 -5.81 4.87
C MET A 275 -15.77 -4.41 5.48
N GLN A 276 -16.63 -4.01 6.42
CA GLN A 276 -16.50 -2.72 7.09
C GLN A 276 -15.25 -2.63 7.96
N TYR A 277 -14.84 -3.71 8.61
CA TYR A 277 -13.62 -3.72 9.42
C TYR A 277 -12.34 -3.70 8.57
N SER A 278 -12.32 -4.43 7.44
CA SER A 278 -11.13 -4.55 6.58
C SER A 278 -10.98 -3.42 5.56
N LEU A 279 -12.09 -2.91 5.01
CA LEU A 279 -12.10 -1.85 4.00
C LEU A 279 -12.74 -0.56 4.52
N GLY A 280 -13.95 -0.66 5.06
CA GLY A 280 -14.76 0.50 5.45
C GLY A 280 -14.11 1.40 6.50
N TRP A 281 -13.34 0.82 7.41
CA TRP A 281 -12.62 1.55 8.46
C TRP A 281 -11.67 2.62 7.90
N LEU A 282 -11.05 2.33 6.75
CA LEU A 282 -10.20 3.27 6.04
C LEU A 282 -10.95 4.04 4.95
N ALA A 283 -11.81 3.36 4.18
CA ALA A 283 -12.44 3.94 3.01
C ALA A 283 -13.56 4.96 3.36
N ASN A 284 -14.34 4.73 4.41
CA ASN A 284 -15.46 5.62 4.76
C ASN A 284 -15.00 7.00 5.27
N PRO A 285 -13.90 7.14 6.03
CA PRO A 285 -13.42 8.45 6.46
C PRO A 285 -12.74 9.32 5.39
N ILE A 286 -12.38 8.77 4.22
CA ILE A 286 -11.68 9.47 3.11
C ILE A 286 -12.70 10.06 2.14
#